data_AF-A0A1N7PUP3-F1
#
_entry.id   AF-A0A1N7PUP3-F1
#
_cell.length_a   1.000
_cell.length_b   1.000
_cell.length_c   1.000
_cell.angle_alpha   90.00
_cell.angle_beta   90.00
_cell.angle_gamma   90.00
#
_symmetry.space_group_name_H-M   'P 1'
#
loop_
_entity.id
_entity.type
_entity.pdbx_description
1 polymer ?
#
loop_
_entity_poly.entity_id
_entity_poly.type
_entity_poly.pdbx_seq_one_letter_code
_entity_poly.pdbx_strand_id
1 'polypeptide(L)' 'MRKAILYIRVSTDEQADKGYSLPHQEESLRNYCRKEGIEVLKVI' A
#
# COMPACT_ATOMS: atom_id res chain seq x y z
N MET A 1 -12.31 -3.62 16.38
CA MET A 1 -10.97 -3.38 15.80
C MET A 1 -11.07 -3.51 14.29
N ARG A 2 -10.66 -2.49 13.53
CA ARG A 2 -10.80 -2.49 12.05
C ARG A 2 -9.61 -3.22 11.44
N LYS A 3 -9.85 -4.04 10.42
CA LYS A 3 -8.82 -4.77 9.65
C LYS A 3 -8.92 -4.38 8.18
N ALA A 4 -7.79 -4.31 7.48
CA ALA A 4 -7.74 -3.96 6.06
C ALA A 4 -6.71 -4.80 5.29
N ILE A 5 -6.96 -4.95 3.99
CA ILE A 5 -6.00 -5.40 2.99
C ILE A 5 -5.70 -4.18 2.11
N LEU A 6 -4.43 -3.90 1.88
CA LEU A 6 -4.00 -2.81 1.00
C LEU A 6 -3.83 -3.37 -0.41
N TYR A 7 -4.37 -2.68 -1.41
CA TYR A 7 -4.13 -2.99 -2.82
C TYR A 7 -3.33 -1.86 -3.44
N ILE A 8 -2.16 -2.18 -4.00
CA ILE A 8 -1.27 -1.22 -4.66
C ILE A 8 -0.95 -1.69 -6.08
N ARG A 9 -0.93 -0.75 -7.02
CA ARG A 9 -0.57 -1.02 -8.42
C ARG A 9 0.03 0.20 -9.08
N VAL A 10 0.65 -0.03 -10.23
CA VAL A 10 1.12 1.00 -11.15
C VAL A 10 0.31 0.96 -12.43
N SER A 11 0.34 2.06 -13.18
CA SER A 11 -0.48 2.22 -14.37
C SER A 11 0.10 1.52 -15.59
N THR A 12 1.41 1.31 -15.65
CA THR A 12 2.11 0.66 -16.77
C THR A 12 3.09 -0.41 -16.30
N ASP A 13 3.36 -1.38 -17.16
CA ASP A 13 4.35 -2.44 -16.89
C ASP A 13 5.75 -1.85 -16.69
N GLU A 14 6.08 -0.81 -17.44
CA GLU A 14 7.37 -0.13 -17.33
C GLU A 14 7.59 0.54 -15.96
N GLN A 15 6.51 0.96 -15.29
CA GLN A 15 6.56 1.45 -13.90
C GLN A 15 6.69 0.30 -12.90
N ALA A 16 6.16 -0.88 -13.24
CA ALA A 16 6.25 -2.07 -12.38
C ALA A 16 7.69 -2.57 -12.35
N ASP A 17 8.34 -2.63 -13.51
CA ASP A 17 9.72 -3.07 -13.67
C ASP A 17 10.72 -2.11 -13.01
N LYS A 18 10.44 -0.81 -13.07
CA LYS A 18 11.30 0.20 -12.45
C LYS A 18 11.03 0.39 -10.95
N GLY A 19 9.95 -0.18 -10.41
CA GLY A 19 9.60 -0.14 -8.98
C GLY A 19 9.25 1.27 -8.45
N TYR A 20 9.13 2.27 -9.31
CA TYR A 20 8.82 3.64 -8.90
C TYR A 20 7.38 3.71 -8.41
N SER A 21 7.17 4.36 -7.26
CA SER A 21 5.89 4.62 -6.56
C SER A 21 5.29 3.51 -5.67
N LEU A 22 5.49 2.20 -5.93
CA LEU A 22 4.85 1.15 -5.11
C LEU A 22 5.26 1.21 -3.62
N PRO A 23 6.56 1.35 -3.26
CA PRO A 23 6.96 1.44 -1.86
C PRO A 23 6.37 2.67 -1.16
N HIS A 24 6.27 3.80 -1.88
CA HIS A 24 5.71 5.03 -1.34
C HIS A 24 4.19 4.96 -1.15
N GLN A 25 3.47 4.29 -2.07
CA GLN A 25 2.05 3.99 -1.92
C GLN A 25 1.80 3.13 -0.69
N GLU A 26 2.59 2.06 -0.51
CA GLU A 26 2.48 1.19 0.66
C GLU A 26 2.73 1.95 1.96
N GLU A 27 3.80 2.75 2.02
CA GLU A 27 4.13 3.55 3.20
C GLU A 27 3.00 4.52 3.57
N SER A 28 2.43 5.21 2.58
CA SER A 28 1.35 6.17 2.78
C SER A 28 0.11 5.49 3.36
N LEU A 29 -0.29 4.34 2.80
CA LEU A 29 -1.43 3.56 3.25
C LEU A 29 -1.20 2.98 4.66
N ARG A 30 0.00 2.45 4.93
CA ARG A 30 0.36 1.94 6.27
C ARG A 30 0.36 3.05 7.32
N ASN A 31 0.84 4.25 6.98
CA ASN A 31 0.81 5.40 7.88
C ASN A 31 -0.61 5.83 8.20
N TYR A 32 -1.52 5.82 7.21
CA TYR A 32 -2.94 6.06 7.44
C TYR A 32 -3.54 5.00 8.38
N CYS A 33 -3.34 3.71 8.09
CA CYS A 33 -3.85 2.63 8.94
C CYS A 33 -3.34 2.72 10.37
N ARG A 34 -2.06 3.08 10.57
CA ARG A 34 -1.46 3.28 11.90
C ARG A 34 -2.15 4.42 12.66
N LYS A 35 -2.39 5.55 12.02
CA LYS A 35 -3.08 6.71 12.63
C LYS A 35 -4.52 6.37 13.02
N GLU A 36 -5.18 5.54 12.22
CA GLU A 36 -6.58 5.15 12.40
C GLU A 36 -6.83 3.91 13.27
N GLY A 37 -5.75 3.28 13.78
CA GLY A 37 -5.84 2.04 14.54
C GLY A 37 -6.39 0.86 13.70
N ILE A 38 -6.10 0.84 12.41
CA ILE A 38 -6.49 -0.22 11.47
C ILE A 38 -5.35 -1.23 11.36
N GLU A 39 -5.64 -2.50 11.60
CA GLU A 39 -4.70 -3.60 11.43
C GLU A 39 -4.59 -3.97 9.94
N VAL A 40 -3.37 -3.92 9.40
CA VAL A 40 -3.09 -4.33 8.01
C VAL A 40 -2.78 -5.82 7.98
N LEU A 41 -3.62 -6.61 7.31
CA LEU A 41 -3.46 -8.06 7.20
C LEU A 41 -2.53 -8.47 6.07
N LYS A 42 -2.60 -7.76 4.94
CA LYS A 42 -1.85 -8.06 3.72
C LYS A 42 -1.76 -6.83 2.82
N VAL A 43 -0.70 -6.78 2.01
CA VAL A 43 -0.57 -5.88 0.86
C VAL A 43 -0.60 -6.74 -0.40
N ILE A 44 -1.43 -6.37 -1.37
CA ILE A 44 -1.66 -7.06 -2.64
C ILE A 44 -1.32 -6.12 -3.77
#